data_AF-K3Y185-F1
#
_entry.id   AF-K3Y185-F1
#
_cell.length_a   1.000
_cell.length_b   1.000
_cell.length_c   1.000
_cell.angle_alpha   90.00
_cell.angle_beta   90.00
_cell.angle_gamma   90.00
#
_symmetry.space_group_name_H-M   'P 1'
#
loop_
_entity.id
_entity.type
_entity.pdbx_description
1 polymer ?
#
loop_
_entity_poly.entity_id
_entity_poly.type
_entity_poly.pdbx_seq_one_letter_code
_entity_poly.pdbx_strand_id
1 'polypeptide(L)'
;TAAAAPSTSPSSSVLTLTLSSPTPSLASAPPSLCSAPDHSLRSSPRSAPFPSAQPPRQPSGSAGGHRPAMTSAVATTVGCGGLPFRPSSAAPRGRPRGRWMVRAQAAGADASDDKSLEIMRKFSEQYARRSNTFFCADKSVTAVVIKGLADHRDTLGAPLCPCRHYDDKAAEVAQGFWNCPCVPMRERKECHCMLFLTPDNDFAGQDQAISLEEIKEATSKF
;
A
#
# COMPACT_ATOMS: atom_id res chain seq x y z
N THR A 1 -51.00 18.64 -15.91
CA THR A 1 -51.49 17.38 -16.52
C THR A 1 -50.82 17.22 -17.87
N ALA A 2 -50.51 15.97 -18.23
CA ALA A 2 -49.71 15.50 -19.37
C ALA A 2 -50.19 16.06 -20.74
N ALA A 3 -49.52 15.95 -21.88
CA ALA A 3 -48.65 14.90 -22.42
C ALA A 3 -47.95 15.47 -23.69
N ALA A 4 -46.73 15.03 -24.01
CA ALA A 4 -46.39 14.11 -25.11
C ALA A 4 -46.52 14.66 -26.55
N ALA A 5 -45.39 14.59 -27.28
CA ALA A 5 -45.26 14.64 -28.75
C ALA A 5 -46.00 13.43 -29.41
N PRO A 6 -46.17 13.28 -30.75
CA PRO A 6 -45.06 13.19 -31.74
C PRO A 6 -45.41 13.49 -33.24
N SER A 7 -44.46 13.14 -34.14
CA SER A 7 -44.58 12.84 -35.59
C SER A 7 -44.49 14.06 -36.54
N THR A 8 -43.79 14.07 -37.69
CA THR A 8 -43.47 13.05 -38.71
C THR A 8 -42.25 13.46 -39.59
N SER A 9 -41.55 12.46 -40.16
CA SER A 9 -40.58 12.50 -41.27
C SER A 9 -41.25 12.89 -42.63
N PRO A 10 -40.63 12.94 -43.85
CA PRO A 10 -39.40 12.27 -44.34
C PRO A 10 -38.50 13.10 -45.32
N SER A 11 -37.33 12.58 -45.70
CA SER A 11 -36.92 12.43 -47.12
C SER A 11 -35.48 11.95 -47.29
N SER A 12 -35.35 10.88 -48.06
CA SER A 12 -34.14 10.29 -48.60
C SER A 12 -33.41 11.26 -49.53
N SER A 13 -32.08 11.29 -49.45
CA SER A 13 -31.23 11.62 -50.59
C SER A 13 -29.92 10.87 -50.48
N VAL A 14 -29.80 9.94 -51.42
CA VAL A 14 -28.68 9.05 -51.66
C VAL A 14 -27.68 9.84 -52.51
N LEU A 15 -26.47 10.07 -52.03
CA LEU A 15 -25.35 10.53 -52.85
C LEU A 15 -24.09 9.75 -52.49
N THR A 16 -23.92 8.66 -53.23
CA THR A 16 -22.68 7.96 -53.53
C THR A 16 -21.65 8.91 -54.14
N LEU A 17 -20.46 9.03 -53.54
CA LEU A 17 -19.24 9.45 -54.23
C LEU A 17 -18.02 8.74 -53.62
N THR A 18 -17.70 7.61 -54.25
CA THR A 18 -16.37 7.16 -54.69
C THR A 18 -15.16 7.37 -53.77
N LEU A 19 -14.78 6.25 -53.15
CA LEU A 19 -13.46 5.91 -52.63
C LEU A 19 -12.39 6.06 -53.74
N SER A 20 -11.34 6.84 -53.50
CA SER A 20 -10.13 6.86 -54.32
C SER A 20 -8.92 6.59 -53.44
N SER A 21 -8.49 5.33 -53.48
CA SER A 21 -7.17 4.86 -53.08
C SER A 21 -6.18 5.16 -54.20
N PRO A 22 -4.93 5.54 -53.89
CA PRO A 22 -3.80 5.19 -54.73
C PRO A 22 -2.97 4.04 -54.13
N THR A 23 -2.45 3.26 -55.06
CA THR A 23 -1.94 1.89 -55.04
C THR A 23 -0.54 1.68 -54.44
N PRO A 24 -0.14 0.41 -54.21
CA PRO A 24 1.10 0.01 -53.54
C PRO A 24 2.31 0.00 -54.48
N SER A 25 3.50 0.15 -53.91
CA SER A 25 4.76 -0.17 -54.61
C SER A 25 5.61 -1.13 -53.79
N LEU A 26 6.19 -2.05 -54.53
CA LEU A 26 6.66 -3.39 -54.18
C LEU A 26 8.19 -3.41 -54.23
N ALA A 27 8.86 -3.89 -53.18
CA ALA A 27 10.23 -4.43 -53.24
C ALA A 27 10.43 -5.30 -51.97
N SER A 28 10.20 -6.61 -52.02
CA SER A 28 11.15 -7.67 -52.40
C SER A 28 12.48 -7.66 -51.63
N ALA A 29 12.57 -8.48 -50.58
CA ALA A 29 13.69 -9.41 -50.31
C ALA A 29 13.45 -10.24 -49.01
N PRO A 30 13.33 -11.57 -49.13
CA PRO A 30 14.07 -12.55 -48.32
C PRO A 30 14.89 -13.47 -49.27
N PRO A 31 15.76 -14.43 -48.85
CA PRO A 31 15.70 -15.22 -47.61
C PRO A 31 17.07 -15.63 -46.97
N SER A 32 16.97 -16.44 -45.90
CA SER A 32 18.00 -17.40 -45.41
C SER A 32 19.06 -16.79 -44.46
N LEU A 33 19.47 -17.36 -43.32
CA LEU A 33 19.57 -18.78 -42.95
C LEU A 33 19.35 -18.98 -41.44
N CYS A 34 18.74 -20.12 -41.12
CA CYS A 34 18.88 -20.82 -39.84
C CYS A 34 20.35 -21.16 -39.56
N SER A 35 20.82 -20.97 -38.31
CA SER A 35 21.93 -21.74 -37.73
C SER A 35 21.93 -21.61 -36.20
N ALA A 36 21.33 -22.61 -35.55
CA ALA A 36 21.90 -23.27 -34.37
C ALA A 36 22.15 -24.74 -34.81
N PRO A 37 23.02 -25.56 -34.19
CA PRO A 37 23.64 -25.43 -32.86
C PRO A 37 25.18 -25.66 -32.88
N ASP A 38 25.89 -25.33 -31.80
CA ASP A 38 26.85 -26.29 -31.22
C ASP A 38 27.18 -25.94 -29.76
N HIS A 39 27.32 -27.01 -29.00
CA HIS A 39 27.42 -27.09 -27.57
C HIS A 39 28.87 -27.42 -27.24
N SER A 40 29.65 -26.51 -26.64
CA SER A 40 30.75 -26.88 -25.74
C SER A 40 31.50 -25.71 -25.10
N LEU A 41 31.54 -25.77 -23.76
CA LEU A 41 32.71 -25.52 -22.92
C LEU A 41 33.30 -24.10 -22.86
N ARG A 42 32.83 -23.33 -21.88
CA ARG A 42 33.71 -22.46 -21.08
C ARG A 42 33.11 -22.35 -19.68
N SER A 43 33.40 -23.33 -18.82
CA SER A 43 34.38 -23.16 -17.73
C SER A 43 34.09 -21.93 -16.88
N SER A 44 33.42 -22.15 -15.75
CA SER A 44 33.47 -21.28 -14.58
C SER A 44 34.90 -20.86 -14.28
N PRO A 45 35.07 -19.64 -13.74
CA PRO A 45 35.64 -19.63 -12.41
C PRO A 45 34.97 -18.63 -11.46
N ARG A 46 34.80 -19.12 -10.23
CA ARG A 46 35.02 -18.40 -8.96
C ARG A 46 34.06 -17.25 -8.64
N SER A 47 33.10 -17.59 -7.78
CA SER A 47 33.08 -17.11 -6.40
C SER A 47 33.78 -15.76 -6.16
N ALA A 48 33.03 -14.68 -6.31
CA ALA A 48 33.33 -13.44 -5.61
C ALA A 48 32.51 -13.44 -4.30
N PRO A 49 33.14 -13.40 -3.11
CA PRO A 49 32.41 -13.23 -1.87
C PRO A 49 31.80 -11.83 -1.83
N PHE A 50 30.50 -11.77 -1.57
CA PHE A 50 29.80 -10.57 -1.14
C PHE A 50 30.60 -9.85 -0.04
N PRO A 51 30.85 -8.53 -0.11
CA PRO A 51 31.24 -7.80 1.06
C PRO A 51 30.03 -7.77 2.01
N SER A 52 30.10 -8.59 3.06
CA SER A 52 29.26 -8.48 4.24
C SER A 52 29.41 -7.07 4.81
N ALA A 53 28.46 -6.19 4.49
CA ALA A 53 28.27 -4.94 5.21
C ALA A 53 27.79 -5.30 6.63
N GLN A 54 28.73 -5.32 7.57
CA GLN A 54 28.45 -5.47 8.99
C GLN A 54 27.54 -4.33 9.48
N PRO A 55 26.46 -4.59 10.23
CA PRO A 55 25.79 -3.54 10.96
C PRO A 55 26.69 -2.99 12.08
N PRO A 56 26.60 -1.70 12.43
CA PRO A 56 27.44 -1.09 13.45
C PRO A 56 27.24 -1.73 14.83
N ARG A 57 28.37 -2.04 15.47
CA ARG A 57 28.50 -2.47 16.86
C ARG A 57 27.67 -1.60 17.80
N GLN A 58 26.82 -2.24 18.61
CA GLN A 58 26.22 -1.62 19.78
C GLN A 58 27.28 -1.40 20.88
N PRO A 59 27.34 -0.22 21.52
CA PRO A 59 28.14 -0.05 22.72
C PRO A 59 27.47 -0.73 23.92
N SER A 60 28.18 -1.70 24.48
CA SER A 60 27.95 -2.30 25.78
C SER A 60 28.09 -1.26 26.89
N GLY A 61 27.00 -0.96 27.59
CA GLY A 61 26.99 -0.17 28.82
C GLY A 61 26.21 -0.89 29.91
N SER A 62 26.91 -1.69 30.71
CA SER A 62 26.39 -2.32 31.93
C SER A 62 27.12 -1.68 33.12
N ALA A 63 26.40 -1.02 34.03
CA ALA A 63 26.85 -0.74 35.39
C ALA A 63 25.72 -0.15 36.26
N GLY A 64 25.46 -0.81 37.40
CA GLY A 64 24.95 -0.25 38.68
C GLY A 64 23.52 0.30 38.67
N GLY A 65 22.61 -0.08 39.56
CA GLY A 65 22.80 -0.43 40.97
C GLY A 65 22.19 0.67 41.84
N HIS A 66 21.38 0.24 42.81
CA HIS A 66 20.96 0.96 44.02
C HIS A 66 19.63 1.73 43.98
N ARG A 67 18.61 0.99 44.46
CA ARG A 67 17.52 1.51 45.30
C ARG A 67 18.09 2.30 46.48
N PRO A 68 17.34 3.29 46.98
CA PRO A 68 16.97 3.20 48.39
C PRO A 68 15.49 3.51 48.65
N ALA A 69 14.96 2.80 49.64
CA ALA A 69 13.76 3.16 50.39
C ALA A 69 14.14 4.00 51.62
N MET A 70 13.13 4.55 52.31
CA MET A 70 13.13 5.28 53.60
C MET A 70 13.25 6.81 53.43
N THR A 71 12.49 7.71 54.06
CA THR A 71 11.72 7.71 55.34
C THR A 71 10.71 8.88 55.35
N SER A 72 9.69 8.80 56.22
CA SER A 72 8.72 9.84 56.62
C SER A 72 9.32 11.18 57.04
N ALA A 73 8.56 12.26 56.83
CA ALA A 73 8.53 13.44 57.72
C ALA A 73 7.19 14.21 57.57
N VAL A 74 6.79 14.87 58.65
CA VAL A 74 5.44 15.33 59.02
C VAL A 74 5.33 16.87 58.96
N ALA A 75 4.09 17.38 58.84
CA ALA A 75 3.58 18.73 59.16
C ALA A 75 4.15 19.93 58.36
N THR A 76 3.43 21.02 58.06
CA THR A 76 2.57 21.84 58.93
C THR A 76 1.68 22.80 58.11
N THR A 77 0.44 22.96 58.58
CA THR A 77 -0.49 24.11 58.61
C THR A 77 -0.24 25.46 57.87
N VAL A 78 -1.37 26.06 57.47
CA VAL A 78 -1.81 27.49 57.55
C VAL A 78 -2.16 28.17 56.21
N GLY A 79 -3.37 28.74 56.14
CA GLY A 79 -3.79 29.80 55.20
C GLY A 79 -5.09 29.47 54.46
N CYS A 80 -6.28 29.54 55.07
CA CYS A 80 -7.11 30.72 55.32
C CYS A 80 -7.25 31.69 54.14
N GLY A 81 -8.41 31.67 53.47
CA GLY A 81 -8.85 32.72 52.55
C GLY A 81 -9.98 32.27 51.62
N GLY A 82 -11.24 32.49 52.03
CA GLY A 82 -12.40 32.28 51.14
C GLY A 82 -13.75 32.36 51.87
N LEU A 83 -14.26 33.57 52.08
CA LEU A 83 -15.69 33.84 52.33
C LEU A 83 -16.44 33.92 50.98
N PRO A 84 -17.77 34.14 50.97
CA PRO A 84 -18.85 33.21 51.26
C PRO A 84 -19.75 33.03 50.02
N PHE A 85 -20.71 32.10 50.05
CA PHE A 85 -22.09 32.20 49.51
C PHE A 85 -22.68 30.82 49.20
N ARG A 86 -23.69 30.45 50.02
CA ARG A 86 -24.78 29.50 49.69
C ARG A 86 -25.82 30.25 48.82
N PRO A 87 -26.72 29.61 48.05
CA PRO A 87 -27.46 28.42 48.48
C PRO A 87 -27.82 27.37 47.42
N SER A 88 -28.33 26.26 47.95
CA SER A 88 -29.06 25.18 47.30
C SER A 88 -30.14 25.67 46.34
N SER A 89 -30.31 24.95 45.23
CA SER A 89 -31.54 24.96 44.45
C SER A 89 -31.83 23.54 44.00
N ALA A 90 -32.99 23.04 44.43
CA ALA A 90 -33.50 21.72 44.16
C ALA A 90 -34.16 21.65 42.77
N ALA A 91 -33.92 20.54 42.06
CA ALA A 91 -34.81 19.83 41.11
C ALA A 91 -35.26 20.60 39.82
N PRO A 92 -35.50 19.94 38.66
CA PRO A 92 -36.17 18.65 38.52
C PRO A 92 -35.39 17.58 37.73
N ARG A 93 -35.61 16.32 38.11
CA ARG A 93 -35.25 15.14 37.32
C ARG A 93 -36.21 15.05 36.13
N GLY A 94 -35.86 15.75 35.07
CA GLY A 94 -36.47 15.64 33.75
C GLY A 94 -36.08 14.33 33.06
N ARG A 95 -37.11 13.66 32.55
CA ARG A 95 -37.21 12.40 31.81
C ARG A 95 -36.20 12.16 30.66
N PRO A 96 -36.13 10.92 30.16
CA PRO A 96 -34.91 10.26 29.73
C PRO A 96 -34.47 10.80 28.37
N ARG A 97 -33.23 11.28 28.30
CA ARG A 97 -32.56 11.42 27.01
C ARG A 97 -32.29 10.03 26.50
N GLY A 98 -33.02 9.66 25.44
CA GLY A 98 -32.86 8.43 24.70
C GLY A 98 -31.38 8.15 24.53
N ARG A 99 -30.92 7.15 25.27
CA ARG A 99 -29.60 6.56 25.09
C ARG A 99 -29.70 5.82 23.78
N TRP A 100 -29.38 6.50 22.69
CA TRP A 100 -29.01 5.85 21.44
C TRP A 100 -27.72 5.09 21.74
N MET A 101 -27.87 3.88 22.29
CA MET A 101 -26.84 2.86 22.14
C MET A 101 -26.79 2.58 20.64
N VAL A 102 -25.87 3.26 19.95
CA VAL A 102 -25.35 2.75 18.68
C VAL A 102 -24.82 1.37 19.00
N ARG A 103 -25.52 0.36 18.48
CA ARG A 103 -25.09 -1.03 18.48
C ARG A 103 -23.78 -1.05 17.70
N ALA A 104 -22.66 -1.18 18.42
CA ALA A 104 -21.39 -1.50 17.79
C ALA A 104 -21.58 -2.85 17.09
N GLN A 105 -21.77 -2.80 15.78
CA GLN A 105 -21.84 -4.00 14.97
C GLN A 105 -20.45 -4.63 15.07
N ALA A 106 -20.38 -5.82 15.66
CA ALA A 106 -19.18 -6.64 15.66
C ALA A 106 -18.91 -7.06 14.21
N ALA A 107 -18.17 -6.23 13.48
CA ALA A 107 -17.53 -6.60 12.25
C ALA A 107 -16.31 -7.45 12.64
N GLY A 108 -16.54 -8.75 12.74
CA GLY A 108 -15.54 -9.71 13.21
C GLY A 108 -14.47 -9.91 12.15
N ALA A 109 -13.20 -9.78 12.54
CA ALA A 109 -11.95 -10.12 11.84
C ALA A 109 -11.75 -9.57 10.40
N ASP A 110 -12.69 -9.74 9.49
CA ASP A 110 -12.65 -9.29 8.09
C ASP A 110 -12.57 -7.76 7.98
N ALA A 111 -13.27 -7.04 8.86
CA ALA A 111 -13.20 -5.58 8.87
C ALA A 111 -11.83 -5.02 9.28
N SER A 112 -11.00 -5.79 9.99
CA SER A 112 -9.64 -5.35 10.33
C SER A 112 -8.71 -5.49 9.13
N ASP A 113 -8.79 -6.62 8.43
CA ASP A 113 -8.03 -6.88 7.22
C ASP A 113 -8.40 -5.88 6.11
N ASP A 114 -9.71 -5.67 5.91
CA ASP A 114 -10.23 -4.67 4.97
C ASP A 114 -9.71 -3.25 5.25
N LYS A 115 -9.60 -2.88 6.53
CA LYS A 115 -9.06 -1.59 6.93
C LYS A 115 -7.57 -1.48 6.61
N SER A 116 -6.79 -2.53 6.83
CA SER A 116 -5.37 -2.55 6.52
C SER A 116 -5.12 -2.58 5.01
N LEU A 117 -5.92 -3.34 4.25
CA LEU A 117 -5.93 -3.32 2.79
C LEU A 117 -6.26 -1.93 2.26
N GLU A 118 -7.26 -1.24 2.80
CA GLU A 118 -7.59 0.13 2.39
C GLU A 118 -6.44 1.11 2.64
N ILE A 119 -5.79 1.01 3.81
CA ILE A 119 -4.62 1.83 4.14
C ILE A 119 -3.49 1.57 3.13
N MET A 120 -3.19 0.30 2.86
CA MET A 120 -2.10 -0.08 1.95
C MET A 120 -2.41 0.24 0.48
N ARG A 121 -3.67 0.13 0.07
CA ARG A 121 -4.15 0.60 -1.24
C ARG A 121 -3.88 2.10 -1.41
N LYS A 122 -4.41 2.93 -0.50
CA LYS A 122 -4.25 4.40 -0.57
C LYS A 122 -2.78 4.81 -0.51
N PHE A 123 -1.98 4.12 0.31
CA PHE A 123 -0.54 4.30 0.35
C PHE A 123 0.10 4.05 -1.03
N SER A 124 -0.28 2.95 -1.68
CA SER A 124 0.28 2.56 -2.98
C SER A 124 -0.09 3.56 -4.07
N GLU A 125 -1.37 3.96 -4.16
CA GLU A 125 -1.83 4.98 -5.11
C GLU A 125 -1.13 6.33 -4.90
N GLN A 126 -1.01 6.77 -3.64
CA GLN A 126 -0.36 8.03 -3.31
C GLN A 126 1.16 7.98 -3.57
N TYR A 127 1.80 6.84 -3.32
CA TYR A 127 3.22 6.67 -3.58
C TYR A 127 3.49 6.65 -5.08
N ALA A 128 2.72 5.88 -5.86
CA ALA A 128 2.83 5.81 -7.32
C ALA A 128 2.76 7.20 -7.98
N ARG A 129 1.78 8.02 -7.56
CA ARG A 129 1.64 9.42 -8.03
C ARG A 129 2.82 10.32 -7.65
N ARG A 130 3.42 10.10 -6.48
CA ARG A 130 4.56 10.91 -5.99
C ARG A 130 5.88 10.51 -6.63
N SER A 131 6.11 9.22 -6.89
CA SER A 131 7.33 8.72 -7.53
C SER A 131 7.28 8.74 -9.06
N ASN A 132 6.12 9.06 -9.66
CA ASN A 132 5.84 8.93 -11.09
C ASN A 132 6.10 7.50 -11.59
N THR A 133 5.60 6.52 -10.84
CA THR A 133 5.68 5.10 -11.16
C THR A 133 4.30 4.54 -11.40
N PHE A 134 4.21 3.45 -12.14
CA PHE A 134 2.98 2.80 -12.53
C PHE A 134 2.89 1.40 -11.93
N PHE A 135 1.66 0.89 -11.81
CA PHE A 135 1.44 -0.49 -11.42
C PHE A 135 1.79 -1.44 -12.57
N CYS A 136 1.98 -2.72 -12.24
CA CYS A 136 2.10 -3.77 -13.24
C CYS A 136 0.83 -3.79 -14.12
N ALA A 137 0.97 -4.11 -15.42
CA ALA A 137 -0.15 -4.31 -16.32
C ALA A 137 -1.13 -5.39 -15.78
N ASP A 138 -0.60 -6.38 -15.08
CA ASP A 138 -1.38 -7.39 -14.36
C ASP A 138 -1.75 -6.91 -12.95
N LYS A 139 -3.01 -6.53 -12.76
CA LYS A 139 -3.55 -6.07 -11.47
C LYS A 139 -3.54 -7.16 -10.39
N SER A 140 -3.51 -8.43 -10.78
CA SER A 140 -3.39 -9.57 -9.84
C SER A 140 -2.09 -9.51 -9.03
N VAL A 141 -0.97 -9.15 -9.68
CA VAL A 141 0.33 -9.02 -9.00
C VAL A 141 0.28 -7.89 -7.98
N THR A 142 -0.25 -6.73 -8.40
CA THR A 142 -0.46 -5.56 -7.53
C THR A 142 -1.31 -5.91 -6.31
N ALA A 143 -2.42 -6.64 -6.50
CA ALA A 143 -3.31 -7.05 -5.43
C ALA A 143 -2.65 -7.98 -4.40
N VAL A 144 -1.92 -9.02 -4.86
CA VAL A 144 -1.23 -9.97 -3.98
C VAL A 144 -0.16 -9.26 -3.14
N VAL A 145 0.57 -8.32 -3.73
CA VAL A 145 1.60 -7.55 -3.01
C VAL A 145 0.98 -6.61 -1.98
N ILE A 146 -0.11 -5.91 -2.32
CA ILE A 146 -0.82 -5.04 -1.38
C ILE A 146 -1.36 -5.85 -0.20
N LYS A 147 -1.93 -7.04 -0.46
CA LYS A 147 -2.37 -7.95 0.58
C LYS A 147 -1.22 -8.39 1.49
N GLY A 148 -0.10 -8.85 0.92
CA GLY A 148 1.05 -9.27 1.72
C GLY A 148 1.65 -8.14 2.56
N LEU A 149 1.62 -6.90 2.07
CA LEU A 149 2.03 -5.73 2.86
C LEU A 149 1.05 -5.42 4.00
N ALA A 150 -0.26 -5.60 3.78
CA ALA A 150 -1.27 -5.45 4.83
C ALA A 150 -1.12 -6.54 5.90
N ASP A 151 -0.95 -7.80 5.50
CA ASP A 151 -0.71 -8.93 6.41
C ASP A 151 0.51 -8.68 7.31
N HIS A 152 1.63 -8.19 6.74
CA HIS A 152 2.82 -7.83 7.53
C HIS A 152 2.61 -6.60 8.42
N ARG A 153 1.81 -5.62 7.98
CA ARG A 153 1.45 -4.47 8.80
C ARG A 153 0.65 -4.89 10.02
N ASP A 154 -0.27 -5.84 9.90
CA ASP A 154 -1.09 -6.30 11.03
C ASP A 154 -0.35 -7.24 11.96
N THR A 155 0.52 -8.10 11.42
CA THR A 155 1.28 -9.08 12.23
C THR A 155 2.52 -8.48 12.89
N LEU A 156 3.27 -7.62 12.20
CA LEU A 156 4.54 -7.05 12.66
C LEU A 156 4.44 -5.56 13.03
N GLY A 157 3.35 -4.89 12.69
CA GLY A 157 3.16 -3.45 12.88
C GLY A 157 3.71 -2.57 11.76
N ALA A 158 4.45 -3.14 10.79
CA ALA A 158 5.05 -2.42 9.67
C ALA A 158 4.95 -3.20 8.34
N PRO A 159 4.79 -2.51 7.20
CA PRO A 159 4.61 -3.15 5.90
C PRO A 159 5.95 -3.64 5.31
N LEU A 160 6.44 -4.79 5.74
CA LEU A 160 7.68 -5.42 5.23
C LEU A 160 7.46 -6.00 3.81
N CYS A 161 8.37 -5.83 2.83
CA CYS A 161 8.15 -6.34 1.45
C CYS A 161 7.97 -7.87 1.47
N PRO A 162 6.83 -8.39 0.96
CA PRO A 162 6.46 -9.80 1.05
C PRO A 162 7.25 -10.71 0.10
N CYS A 163 7.89 -10.16 -0.94
CA CYS A 163 8.63 -10.94 -1.94
C CYS A 163 10.05 -11.35 -1.49
N ARG A 164 10.43 -11.12 -0.22
CA ARG A 164 11.71 -11.56 0.36
C ARG A 164 11.46 -12.56 1.48
N HIS A 165 12.39 -13.49 1.60
CA HIS A 165 12.51 -14.33 2.79
C HIS A 165 13.39 -13.64 3.84
N TYR A 166 13.03 -13.78 5.11
CA TYR A 166 13.75 -13.24 6.26
C TYR A 166 13.81 -14.30 7.35
N ASP A 167 14.97 -14.47 7.99
CA ASP A 167 15.13 -15.40 9.11
C ASP A 167 14.46 -14.85 10.38
N ASP A 168 14.63 -13.55 10.65
CA ASP A 168 13.97 -12.83 11.74
C ASP A 168 13.27 -11.56 11.23
N LYS A 169 11.95 -11.65 11.07
CA LYS A 169 11.13 -10.54 10.58
C LYS A 169 11.08 -9.36 11.56
N ALA A 170 11.18 -9.61 12.87
CA ALA A 170 11.05 -8.55 13.87
C ALA A 170 12.29 -7.66 13.91
N ALA A 171 13.48 -8.27 13.79
CA ALA A 171 14.75 -7.54 13.72
C ALA A 171 14.81 -6.65 12.46
N GLU A 172 14.35 -7.15 11.31
CA GLU A 172 14.35 -6.41 10.04
C GLU A 172 13.36 -5.23 10.05
N VAL A 173 12.18 -5.43 10.65
CA VAL A 173 11.21 -4.34 10.84
C VAL A 173 11.78 -3.23 11.72
N ALA A 174 12.54 -3.59 12.77
CA ALA A 174 13.20 -2.62 13.63
C ALA A 174 14.33 -1.86 12.93
N GLN A 175 15.07 -2.52 12.02
CA GLN A 175 16.06 -1.84 11.17
C GLN A 175 15.41 -0.92 10.13
N GLY A 176 14.26 -1.33 9.59
CA GLY A 176 13.45 -0.54 8.67
C GLY A 176 14.01 -0.41 7.24
N PHE A 177 15.03 -1.19 6.88
CA PHE A 177 15.61 -1.17 5.54
C PHE A 177 14.61 -1.65 4.47
N TRP A 178 13.85 -2.71 4.79
CA TRP A 178 12.89 -3.37 3.91
C TRP A 178 11.42 -2.98 4.18
N ASN A 179 11.19 -2.02 5.07
CA ASN A 179 9.85 -1.48 5.31
C ASN A 179 9.43 -0.66 4.09
N CYS A 180 8.27 -0.96 3.52
CA CYS A 180 7.76 -0.29 2.33
C CYS A 180 7.45 1.18 2.64
N PRO A 181 8.00 2.16 1.87
CA PRO A 181 8.87 2.01 0.70
C PRO A 181 10.34 1.74 1.09
N CYS A 182 10.89 0.62 0.60
CA CYS A 182 12.24 0.16 0.96
C CYS A 182 13.35 1.10 0.46
N VAL A 183 14.56 0.94 1.00
CA VAL A 183 15.73 1.77 0.61
C VAL A 183 15.97 1.78 -0.92
N PRO A 184 16.01 0.63 -1.63
CA PRO A 184 16.20 0.63 -3.08
C PRO A 184 15.12 1.40 -3.83
N MET A 185 13.87 1.32 -3.38
CA MET A 185 12.75 2.05 -3.99
C MET A 185 12.90 3.56 -3.81
N ARG A 186 13.34 4.02 -2.63
CA ARG A 186 13.49 5.44 -2.32
C ARG A 186 14.67 6.08 -3.06
N GLU A 187 15.76 5.35 -3.22
CA GLU A 187 17.00 5.89 -3.82
C GLU A 187 17.04 5.71 -5.33
N ARG A 188 16.61 4.55 -5.84
CA ARG A 188 16.78 4.15 -7.26
C ARG A 188 15.47 3.86 -7.98
N LYS A 189 14.33 3.84 -7.27
CA LYS A 189 13.01 3.44 -7.79
C LYS A 189 12.97 1.99 -8.32
N GLU A 190 13.80 1.12 -7.75
CA GLU A 190 13.82 -0.30 -8.08
C GLU A 190 12.90 -1.06 -7.11
N CYS A 191 11.77 -1.57 -7.62
CA CYS A 191 10.83 -2.36 -6.83
C CYS A 191 10.87 -3.84 -7.25
N HIS A 192 11.53 -4.70 -6.46
CA HIS A 192 11.53 -6.14 -6.71
C HIS A 192 10.13 -6.76 -6.63
N CYS A 193 9.30 -6.20 -5.74
CA CYS A 193 7.90 -6.58 -5.54
C CYS A 193 7.03 -6.24 -6.81
N MET A 194 7.56 -5.61 -7.87
CA MET A 194 6.85 -5.18 -9.10
C MET A 194 5.61 -4.29 -8.88
N LEU A 195 5.50 -3.70 -7.69
CA LEU A 195 4.41 -2.81 -7.33
C LEU A 195 4.61 -1.40 -7.92
N PHE A 196 5.85 -0.93 -7.97
CA PHE A 196 6.17 0.39 -8.51
C PHE A 196 7.17 0.23 -9.64
N LEU A 197 6.67 0.29 -10.87
CA LEU A 197 7.47 0.17 -12.08
C LEU A 197 7.65 1.56 -12.72
N THR A 198 8.81 1.78 -13.30
CA THR A 198 9.04 2.97 -14.12
C THR A 198 8.34 2.80 -15.47
N PRO A 199 7.90 3.88 -16.14
CA PRO A 199 7.18 3.79 -17.41
C PRO A 199 7.98 3.18 -18.56
N ASP A 200 9.30 3.08 -18.42
CA ASP A 200 10.21 2.40 -19.36
C ASP A 200 10.25 0.87 -19.20
N ASN A 201 9.63 0.32 -18.15
CA ASN A 201 9.60 -1.12 -17.93
C ASN A 201 8.53 -1.80 -18.80
N ASP A 202 8.86 -2.93 -19.43
CA ASP A 202 7.94 -3.67 -20.31
C ASP A 202 6.65 -4.15 -19.63
N PHE A 203 6.68 -4.34 -18.31
CA PHE A 203 5.52 -4.78 -17.52
C PHE A 203 4.75 -3.61 -16.89
N ALA A 204 5.20 -2.37 -17.07
CA ALA A 204 4.50 -1.22 -16.53
C ALA A 204 3.19 -0.98 -17.30
N GLY A 205 2.08 -0.99 -16.57
CA GLY A 205 0.80 -0.53 -17.08
C GLY A 205 0.74 1.00 -17.12
N GLN A 206 -0.44 1.53 -17.45
CA GLN A 206 -0.72 2.97 -17.41
C GLN A 206 -1.48 3.37 -16.14
N ASP A 207 -1.91 2.38 -15.34
CA ASP A 207 -2.73 2.59 -14.15
C ASP A 207 -1.87 2.95 -12.92
N GLN A 208 -2.30 3.97 -12.20
CA GLN A 208 -1.78 4.37 -10.88
C GLN A 208 -2.86 4.30 -9.79
N ALA A 209 -4.00 3.70 -10.12
CA ALA A 209 -5.14 3.51 -9.23
C ALA A 209 -5.61 2.06 -9.31
N ILE A 210 -6.02 1.50 -8.17
CA ILE A 210 -6.57 0.15 -8.10
C ILE A 210 -7.71 0.17 -7.09
N SER A 211 -8.91 -0.24 -7.47
CA SER A 211 -10.07 -0.26 -6.57
C SER A 211 -9.95 -1.38 -5.51
N LEU A 212 -10.65 -1.21 -4.38
CA LEU A 212 -10.70 -2.27 -3.35
C LEU A 212 -11.37 -3.54 -3.88
N GLU A 213 -12.35 -3.39 -4.78
CA GLU A 213 -13.05 -4.50 -5.41
C GLU A 213 -12.09 -5.34 -6.27
N GLU A 214 -11.26 -4.69 -7.09
CA GLU A 214 -10.23 -5.37 -7.89
C GLU A 214 -9.22 -6.13 -7.03
N ILE A 215 -8.81 -5.55 -5.88
CA ILE A 215 -7.91 -6.23 -4.94
C ILE A 215 -8.61 -7.48 -4.38
N LYS A 216 -9.84 -7.34 -3.89
CA LYS A 216 -10.62 -8.45 -3.30
C LYS A 216 -10.89 -9.56 -4.30
N GLU A 217 -11.24 -9.22 -5.53
CA GLU A 217 -11.50 -10.19 -6.59
C GLU A 217 -10.22 -10.97 -6.95
N ALA A 218 -9.10 -10.25 -7.11
CA ALA A 218 -7.81 -10.86 -7.41
C ALA A 218 -7.34 -11.77 -6.28
N THR A 219 -7.52 -11.38 -5.01
CA THR A 219 -7.10 -12.19 -3.86
C THR A 219 -8.05 -13.35 -3.59
N SER A 220 -9.33 -13.26 -3.94
CA SER A 220 -10.30 -14.37 -3.77
C SER A 220 -10.04 -15.53 -4.73
N LYS A 221 -9.24 -15.29 -5.77
CA LYS A 221 -8.88 -16.29 -6.78
C LYS A 221 -7.72 -17.18 -6.35
N PHE A 222 -7.01 -16.83 -5.27
CA PHE A 222 -5.85 -17.55 -4.74
C PHE A 222 -6.08 -17.94 -3.27
#